data_AF-A0ABC8UDR6-F1
#
_entry.id   AF-A0ABC8UDR6-F1
#
_cell.length_a   1.000
_cell.length_b   1.000
_cell.length_c   1.000
_cell.angle_alpha   90.00
_cell.angle_beta   90.00
_cell.angle_gamma   90.00
#
_symmetry.space_group_name_H-M   'P 1'
#
loop_
_entity.id
_entity.type
_entity.pdbx_description
1 polymer ?
#
loop_
_entity_poly.entity_id
_entity_poly.type
_entity_poly.pdbx_seq_one_letter_code
_entity_poly.pdbx_strand_id
1 'polypeptide(L)'
;MCACKSGSVTIVDGLKAADPKEKCPLCREAGVYEGAVHLDELNILLSRNCPEYWEERLRVERVERVRQAKEHWESECRAFMGV
;
A
#
# COMPACT_ATOMS: atom_id res chain seq x y z
N MET A 1 7.05 15.86 -9.20
CA MET A 1 6.13 14.83 -8.67
C MET A 1 6.91 13.53 -8.62
N CYS A 2 7.35 13.07 -7.43
CA CYS A 2 8.19 11.87 -7.31
C CYS A 2 7.47 10.66 -7.90
N ALA A 3 8.14 9.86 -8.75
CA ALA A 3 7.63 8.52 -9.15
C ALA A 3 7.40 7.59 -7.94
N CYS A 4 7.88 8.03 -6.77
CA CYS A 4 7.78 7.46 -5.44
C CYS A 4 6.42 7.72 -4.77
N LYS A 5 5.52 8.50 -5.40
CA LYS A 5 4.13 8.67 -4.94
C LYS A 5 3.31 7.37 -5.01
N SER A 6 3.74 6.42 -5.84
CA SER A 6 3.26 5.02 -5.86
C SER A 6 4.13 4.11 -4.99
N GLY A 7 4.96 4.68 -4.11
CA GLY A 7 5.96 3.97 -3.31
C GLY A 7 5.31 2.94 -2.41
N SER A 8 5.93 1.77 -2.36
CA SER A 8 5.58 0.62 -1.54
C SER A 8 5.55 0.99 -0.06
N VAL A 9 4.42 1.52 0.40
CA VAL A 9 4.11 1.48 1.83
C VAL A 9 3.84 0.01 2.15
N THR A 10 4.42 -0.50 3.24
CA THR A 10 4.21 -1.89 3.68
C THR A 10 2.72 -2.14 3.71
N ILE A 11 2.24 -3.15 3.00
CA ILE A 11 0.80 -3.40 2.85
C ILE A 11 0.10 -3.68 4.20
N VAL A 12 0.90 -4.04 5.21
CA VAL A 12 0.49 -4.27 6.60
C VAL A 12 0.00 -2.97 7.24
N ASP A 13 0.73 -1.88 7.05
CA ASP A 13 0.41 -0.58 7.67
C ASP A 13 -0.33 0.33 6.68
N GLY A 14 -0.07 0.14 5.38
CA GLY A 14 -0.64 0.89 4.26
C GLY A 14 -0.27 2.37 4.27
N LEU A 15 -0.64 3.09 3.20
CA LEU A 15 -0.52 4.56 3.15
C LEU A 15 -1.18 5.27 4.35
N LYS A 16 -2.10 4.60 5.05
CA LYS A 16 -2.77 5.07 6.26
C LYS A 16 -1.87 5.20 7.49
N ALA A 17 -0.81 4.39 7.59
CA ALA A 17 0.11 4.44 8.71
C ALA A 17 1.37 5.27 8.42
N ALA A 18 1.61 5.60 7.14
CA ALA A 18 2.65 6.55 6.79
C ALA A 18 2.26 7.93 7.35
N ASP A 19 3.06 8.46 8.28
CA ASP A 19 2.91 9.84 8.72
C ASP A 19 2.96 10.74 7.47
N PRO A 20 2.00 11.65 7.26
CA PRO A 20 2.01 12.62 6.16
C PRO A 20 3.35 13.38 6.02
N LYS A 21 4.11 13.51 7.12
CA LYS A 21 5.41 14.18 7.20
C LYS A 21 6.61 13.22 7.08
N GLU A 22 6.40 11.91 7.01
CA GLU A 22 7.48 10.94 6.80
C GLU A 22 8.24 11.24 5.50
N LYS A 23 9.54 10.94 5.54
CA LYS A 23 10.39 10.99 4.35
C LYS A 23 10.18 9.73 3.53
N CYS A 24 10.07 9.89 2.21
CA CYS A 24 10.02 8.72 1.33
C CYS A 24 11.29 7.88 1.47
N PRO A 25 11.21 6.55 1.67
CA PRO A 25 12.40 5.71 1.84
C PRO A 25 13.27 5.61 0.59
N LEU A 26 12.73 5.93 -0.59
CA LEU A 26 13.45 5.89 -1.88
C LEU A 26 14.16 7.20 -2.20
N CYS A 27 13.47 8.33 -2.11
CA CYS A 27 14.03 9.64 -2.50
C CYS A 27 14.40 10.55 -1.32
N ARG A 28 14.01 10.18 -0.10
CA ARG A 28 14.22 10.93 1.17
C ARG A 28 13.55 12.30 1.23
N GLU A 29 12.70 12.64 0.27
CA GLU A 29 11.87 13.84 0.27
C GLU A 29 10.75 13.72 1.31
N ALA A 30 10.53 14.78 2.11
CA ALA A 30 9.47 14.85 3.11
C ALA A 30 8.15 15.34 2.47
N GLY A 31 7.01 15.04 3.10
CA GLY A 31 5.69 15.50 2.62
C GLY A 31 5.17 14.75 1.39
N VAL A 32 5.81 13.65 1.01
CA VAL A 32 5.41 12.85 -0.17
C VAL A 32 4.01 12.24 0.02
N TYR A 33 3.61 11.99 1.26
CA TYR A 33 2.32 11.40 1.64
C TYR A 33 1.26 12.45 2.05
N GLU A 34 1.58 13.75 2.05
CA GLU A 34 0.72 14.83 2.58
C GLU A 34 -0.64 14.96 1.89
N GLY A 35 -0.79 14.43 0.67
CA GLY A 35 -2.04 14.41 -0.09
C GLY A 35 -2.52 13.00 -0.47
N ALA A 36 -2.03 11.96 0.21
CA ALA A 36 -2.50 10.59 -0.04
C ALA A 36 -3.96 10.45 0.45
N VAL A 37 -4.89 10.47 -0.49
CA VAL A 37 -6.31 10.27 -0.22
C VAL A 37 -6.74 8.86 -0.58
N HIS A 38 -7.52 8.25 0.30
CA HIS A 38 -8.32 7.10 -0.07
C HIS A 38 -9.31 7.57 -1.13
N LEU A 39 -9.23 7.02 -2.34
CA LEU A 39 -10.21 7.31 -3.39
C LEU A 39 -11.45 6.44 -3.16
N ASP A 40 -12.07 6.56 -1.98
CA ASP A 40 -13.25 5.77 -1.59
C ASP A 40 -14.43 6.09 -2.52
N GLU A 41 -14.54 7.33 -3.01
CA GLU A 41 -15.51 7.73 -4.02
C GLU A 41 -15.23 7.03 -5.36
N LEU A 42 -13.97 6.92 -5.78
CA LEU A 42 -13.61 6.16 -6.98
C LEU A 42 -13.92 4.67 -6.78
N ASN A 43 -13.67 4.14 -5.59
CA ASN A 43 -13.96 2.77 -5.21
C ASN A 43 -15.46 2.45 -5.33
N ILE A 44 -16.30 3.35 -4.81
CA ILE A 44 -17.76 3.27 -4.92
C ILE A 44 -18.17 3.37 -6.40
N LEU A 45 -17.59 4.30 -7.16
CA LEU A 45 -17.91 4.46 -8.59
C LEU A 45 -17.51 3.23 -9.42
N LEU A 46 -16.34 2.63 -9.16
CA LEU A 46 -15.87 1.42 -9.84
C LEU A 46 -16.77 0.22 -9.51
N SER A 47 -17.13 0.03 -8.24
CA SER A 47 -18.02 -1.07 -7.85
C SER A 47 -19.41 -1.01 -8.51
N ARG A 48 -19.89 0.20 -8.82
CA ARG A 48 -21.21 0.42 -9.44
C ARG A 48 -21.18 0.38 -10.97
N ASN A 49 -20.16 1.00 -11.58
CA ASN A 49 -20.10 1.19 -13.04
C ASN A 49 -19.27 0.11 -13.76
N CYS A 50 -18.39 -0.60 -13.05
CA CYS A 50 -17.49 -1.61 -13.62
C CYS A 50 -17.34 -2.83 -12.67
N PRO A 51 -18.43 -3.56 -12.37
CA PRO A 51 -18.44 -4.58 -11.31
C PRO A 51 -17.51 -5.76 -11.57
N GLU A 52 -17.37 -6.23 -12.82
CA GLU A 52 -16.47 -7.35 -13.15
C GLU A 52 -15.01 -6.97 -12.93
N TYR A 53 -14.60 -5.79 -13.43
CA TYR A 53 -13.25 -5.26 -13.21
C TYR A 53 -12.98 -5.01 -11.73
N TRP A 54 -13.96 -4.46 -11.02
CA TRP A 54 -13.87 -4.21 -9.58
C TRP A 54 -13.66 -5.53 -8.80
N GLU A 55 -14.39 -6.59 -9.13
CA GLU A 55 -14.26 -7.89 -8.49
C GLU A 55 -12.91 -8.56 -8.81
N GLU A 56 -12.47 -8.53 -10.07
CA GLU A 56 -11.16 -9.05 -10.49
C GLU A 56 -10.04 -8.33 -9.74
N ARG A 57 -10.08 -7.00 -9.69
CA ARG A 57 -9.13 -6.17 -8.96
C ARG A 57 -9.10 -6.54 -7.48
N LEU A 58 -10.25 -6.67 -6.82
CA LEU A 58 -10.32 -7.06 -5.40
C LEU A 58 -9.68 -8.43 -5.14
N ARG A 59 -9.93 -9.42 -6.01
CA ARG A 59 -9.34 -10.76 -5.88
C ARG A 59 -7.81 -10.69 -6.00
N VAL A 60 -7.30 -10.01 -7.02
CA VAL A 60 -5.86 -9.86 -7.27
C VAL A 60 -5.17 -9.11 -6.12
N GLU A 61 -5.70 -7.94 -5.74
CA GLU A 61 -5.15 -7.14 -4.64
C GLU A 61 -5.19 -7.88 -3.30
N ARG A 62 -6.21 -8.73 -3.05
CA ARG A 62 -6.26 -9.55 -1.83
C ARG A 62 -5.17 -10.61 -1.82
N VAL A 63 -4.96 -11.32 -2.93
CA VAL A 63 -3.90 -12.34 -3.04
C VAL A 63 -2.54 -11.70 -2.81
N GLU A 64 -2.28 -10.58 -3.46
CA GLU A 64 -1.02 -9.86 -3.33
C GLU A 64 -0.80 -9.33 -1.91
N ARG A 65 -1.86 -8.80 -1.26
CA ARG A 65 -1.79 -8.36 0.15
C ARG A 65 -1.41 -9.47 1.10
N VAL A 66 -2.03 -10.65 0.96
CA VAL A 66 -1.73 -11.80 1.81
C VAL A 66 -0.30 -12.27 1.60
N ARG A 67 0.17 -12.32 0.35
CA ARG A 67 1.56 -12.67 0.02
C ARG A 67 2.56 -11.73 0.68
N GLN A 68 2.38 -10.42 0.49
CA GLN A 68 3.29 -9.41 1.04
C GLN A 68 3.27 -9.38 2.58
N ALA A 69 2.11 -9.55 3.21
CA ALA A 69 2.02 -9.62 4.67
C ALA A 69 2.79 -10.84 5.22
N LYS A 70 2.67 -12.00 4.56
CA LYS A 70 3.44 -13.20 4.92
C LYS A 70 4.94 -12.93 4.80
N GLU A 71 5.38 -12.40 3.65
CA GLU A 71 6.80 -12.09 3.41
C GLU A 71 7.36 -11.10 4.44
N HIS A 72 6.58 -10.08 4.81
CA HIS A 72 6.93 -9.13 5.87
C HIS A 72 7.15 -9.84 7.21
N TRP A 73 6.16 -10.60 7.70
CA TRP A 73 6.28 -11.29 8.99
C TRP A 73 7.39 -12.36 9.00
N GLU A 74 7.62 -13.04 7.89
CA GLU A 74 8.75 -13.96 7.75
C GLU A 74 10.09 -13.23 7.83
N SER A 75 10.19 -12.04 7.23
CA SER A 75 11.39 -11.19 7.33
C SER A 75 11.62 -10.72 8.75
N GLU A 76 10.58 -10.23 9.43
CA GLU A 76 10.67 -9.79 10.82
C GLU A 76 11.05 -10.95 11.76
N CYS A 77 10.48 -12.14 11.56
CA CYS A 77 10.84 -13.34 12.31
C CYS A 77 12.31 -13.72 12.11
N ARG A 78 12.83 -13.66 10.87
CA ARG A 78 14.24 -13.94 10.57
C ARG A 78 15.17 -12.93 11.23
N ALA A 79 14.85 -11.64 11.10
CA ALA A 79 15.60 -10.55 11.74
C ALA A 79 15.64 -10.71 13.27
N PHE A 80 14.50 -11.08 13.89
CA PHE A 80 14.43 -11.33 15.33
C PHE A 80 15.26 -12.55 15.77
N MET A 81 15.23 -13.64 15.00
CA MET A 81 16.01 -14.84 15.29
C MET A 81 17.51 -14.69 14.95
N GLY A 82 17.91 -13.63 14.25
CA GLY A 82 19.29 -13.38 13.86
C GLY A 82 19.79 -14.34 12.76
N VAL A 83 18.89 -14.85 11.92
CA VAL A 83 19.18 -15.76 10.79
C VAL A 83 19.07 -15.01 9.47
#